data_AF-G8JUM8-F1
#
_entry.id   AF-G8JUM8-F1
#
_cell.length_a   1.000
_cell.length_b   1.000
_cell.length_c   1.000
_cell.angle_alpha   90.00
_cell.angle_beta   90.00
_cell.angle_gamma   90.00
#
_symmetry.space_group_name_H-M   'P 1'
#
loop_
_entity.id
_entity.type
_entity.pdbx_description
1 polymer ?
#
loop_
_entity_poly.entity_id
_entity_poly.type
_entity_poly.pdbx_seq_one_letter_code
_entity_poly.pdbx_strand_id
1 'polypeptide(L)'
;MLSDVVKTLRSYANAFQLYEKALGMSCNTSDDSYNILYNQTRLLLMIFTEYTAANGYINLLKYVNLDGITDLEGLLIPIDVILTKFEAVLVSFPDQHGWDLYFNLLTCYLMYVEFSEPLIPEKFLQVCKQFIELSHKLLQVQLDALENDSSMETESDAKVIEDAKKNLKEVDGIPVNQPMHSDTEVAEMSDSITPQTLIDSLSLIYKFIAAVTETIIESRKMDEVGLNHVHINYLDDLMSRFLIQVNEIRSSFVQVTTVDTKELKLAIRSVEGLSIIANGSLQTLEKFIDNSDPQEIEEQLHIVDILQTACTNPPPGIPEWTLCCMLDKVLRTAQHLLTSLRSQLISGSAKDNTNQLSPTVFRLCDILNSRCDNEIRRFCIKKQELQTSTSPEQTDDTINLLLKNAQTLATNSAAIAQLSCGFREYIIDKLKRNYIFQQAKLRVHVILGTEAEYRTASDLEEFLNENSQYTVLSS
;
A
#
# COMPACT_ATOMS: atom_id res chain seq x y z
N MET A 1 20.72 8.34 17.43
CA MET A 1 20.02 7.52 16.42
C MET A 1 18.56 7.94 16.35
N LEU A 2 17.74 7.66 17.37
CA LEU A 2 16.41 8.27 17.58
C LEU A 2 16.42 9.81 17.49
N SER A 3 17.56 10.41 17.87
CA SER A 3 17.80 11.86 17.76
C SER A 3 17.64 12.45 16.35
N ASP A 4 17.85 11.71 15.26
CA ASP A 4 17.76 12.31 13.92
C ASP A 4 16.32 12.36 13.40
N VAL A 5 15.51 11.33 13.67
CA VAL A 5 14.04 11.40 13.44
C VAL A 5 13.43 12.52 14.28
N VAL A 6 13.84 12.63 15.55
CA VAL A 6 13.40 13.73 16.43
C VAL A 6 13.81 15.10 15.87
N LYS A 7 15.01 15.25 15.31
CA LYS A 7 15.43 16.50 14.65
C LYS A 7 14.58 16.80 13.42
N THR A 8 14.34 15.81 12.56
CA THR A 8 13.51 15.97 11.36
C THR A 8 12.08 16.36 11.73
N LEU A 9 11.47 15.69 12.72
CA LEU A 9 10.14 16.04 13.22
C LEU A 9 10.10 17.44 13.86
N ARG A 10 11.15 17.88 14.55
CA ARG A 10 11.24 19.29 15.02
C ARG A 10 11.27 20.28 13.86
N SER A 11 11.98 19.97 12.78
CA SER A 11 11.97 20.80 11.58
C SER A 11 10.58 20.88 10.95
N TYR A 12 9.85 19.76 10.88
CA TYR A 12 8.47 19.74 10.41
C TYR A 12 7.52 20.51 11.32
N ALA A 13 7.65 20.37 12.65
CA ALA A 13 6.87 21.13 13.62
C ALA A 13 7.10 22.65 13.45
N ASN A 14 8.36 23.07 13.26
CA ASN A 14 8.68 24.47 12.99
C ASN A 14 8.06 24.95 11.66
N ALA A 15 8.13 24.16 10.60
CA ALA A 15 7.51 24.49 9.31
C ALA A 15 5.98 24.62 9.44
N PHE A 16 5.34 23.69 10.15
CA PHE A 16 3.92 23.72 10.44
C PHE A 16 3.51 24.99 11.20
N GLN A 17 4.25 25.37 12.25
CA GLN A 17 4.02 26.61 12.99
C GLN A 17 4.21 27.87 12.13
N LEU A 18 5.11 27.84 11.14
CA LEU A 18 5.27 28.95 10.20
C LEU A 18 4.06 29.08 9.28
N TYR A 19 3.49 27.97 8.81
CA TYR A 19 2.24 28.00 8.04
C TYR A 19 1.07 28.54 8.88
N GLU A 20 0.90 28.08 10.13
CA GLU A 20 -0.14 28.59 11.04
C GLU A 20 -0.01 30.11 11.26
N LYS A 21 1.23 30.59 11.50
CA LYS A 21 1.49 32.02 11.64
C LYS A 21 1.17 32.80 10.37
N ALA A 22 1.52 32.25 9.20
CA ALA A 22 1.26 32.88 7.92
C ALA A 22 -0.26 32.99 7.66
N LEU A 23 -1.04 31.93 7.91
CA LEU A 23 -2.51 31.97 7.82
C LEU A 23 -3.16 33.00 8.74
N GLY A 24 -2.55 33.26 9.91
CA GLY A 24 -3.01 34.27 10.86
C GLY A 24 -2.67 35.73 10.48
N MET A 25 -1.90 35.98 9.40
CA MET A 25 -1.54 37.33 8.99
C MET A 25 -2.64 38.01 8.17
N SER A 26 -2.95 39.26 8.49
CA SER A 26 -4.03 40.05 7.88
C SER A 26 -3.76 40.54 6.44
N CYS A 27 -2.67 40.11 5.80
CA CYS A 27 -2.21 40.62 4.51
C CYS A 27 -2.12 39.56 3.41
N ASN A 28 -2.71 38.38 3.59
CA ASN A 28 -2.64 37.31 2.59
C ASN A 28 -3.62 37.59 1.44
N THR A 29 -3.15 37.43 0.20
CA THR A 29 -4.07 37.30 -0.94
C THR A 29 -4.81 35.96 -0.88
N SER A 30 -5.86 35.80 -1.69
CA SER A 30 -6.54 34.50 -1.82
C SER A 30 -5.56 33.41 -2.27
N ASP A 31 -4.66 33.76 -3.18
CA ASP A 31 -3.66 32.86 -3.74
C ASP A 31 -2.58 32.46 -2.73
N ASP A 32 -2.10 33.42 -1.92
CA ASP A 32 -1.21 33.12 -0.80
C ASP A 32 -1.88 32.18 0.19
N SER A 33 -3.15 32.43 0.51
CA SER A 33 -3.91 31.63 1.48
C SER A 33 -4.11 30.19 0.99
N TYR A 34 -4.41 30.01 -0.31
CA TYR A 34 -4.48 28.69 -0.95
C TYR A 34 -3.14 27.97 -0.86
N ASN A 35 -2.07 28.61 -1.35
CA ASN A 35 -0.73 28.00 -1.38
C ASN A 35 -0.24 27.63 0.02
N ILE A 36 -0.49 28.48 1.02
CA ILE A 36 -0.13 28.19 2.41
C ILE A 36 -0.93 27.00 2.95
N LEU A 37 -2.25 26.99 2.81
CA LEU A 37 -3.10 25.94 3.36
C LEU A 37 -2.87 24.59 2.67
N TYR A 38 -2.71 24.60 1.34
CA TYR A 38 -2.44 23.40 0.56
C TYR A 38 -1.08 22.81 0.93
N ASN A 39 -0.01 23.61 0.97
CA ASN A 39 1.32 23.12 1.34
C ASN A 39 1.39 22.63 2.78
N GLN A 40 0.67 23.29 3.71
CA GLN A 40 0.54 22.81 5.08
C GLN A 40 -0.13 21.43 5.12
N THR A 41 -1.19 21.24 4.34
CA THR A 41 -1.93 19.97 4.30
C THR A 41 -1.09 18.86 3.63
N ARG A 42 -0.35 19.19 2.58
CA ARG A 42 0.60 18.27 1.92
C ARG A 42 1.73 17.84 2.85
N LEU A 43 2.23 18.76 3.69
CA LEU A 43 3.21 18.43 4.73
C LEU A 43 2.67 17.37 5.71
N LEU A 44 1.42 17.52 6.15
CA LEU A 44 0.77 16.55 7.06
C LEU A 44 0.63 15.17 6.39
N LEU A 45 0.20 15.13 5.13
CA LEU A 45 0.13 13.88 4.36
C LEU A 45 1.49 13.22 4.22
N MET A 46 2.54 13.96 3.88
CA MET A 46 3.90 13.43 3.75
C MET A 46 4.41 12.84 5.07
N ILE A 47 4.16 13.49 6.21
CA ILE A 47 4.54 12.95 7.51
C ILE A 47 3.76 11.67 7.82
N PHE A 48 2.46 11.65 7.50
CA PHE A 48 1.64 10.46 7.65
C PHE A 48 2.18 9.30 6.80
N THR A 49 2.41 9.50 5.51
CA THR A 49 2.85 8.44 4.59
C THR A 49 4.26 7.93 4.90
N GLU A 50 5.20 8.81 5.27
CA GLU A 50 6.59 8.42 5.56
C GLU A 50 6.79 7.77 6.94
N TYR A 51 6.05 8.24 7.97
CA TYR A 51 6.31 7.84 9.36
C TYR A 51 5.19 7.04 10.02
N THR A 52 3.92 7.35 9.70
CA THR A 52 2.76 6.71 10.34
C THR A 52 2.32 5.46 9.57
N ALA A 53 2.17 5.57 8.26
CA ALA A 53 1.93 4.44 7.36
C ALA A 53 3.25 3.76 6.93
N ALA A 54 4.32 4.54 6.78
CA ALA A 54 5.65 4.13 6.29
C ALA A 54 5.63 3.20 5.06
N ASN A 55 4.81 3.56 4.07
CA ASN A 55 4.47 2.77 2.87
C ASN A 55 3.71 1.47 3.17
N GLY A 56 2.59 1.52 3.88
CA GLY A 56 1.74 0.33 4.06
C GLY A 56 2.13 -0.59 5.23
N TYR A 57 3.26 -0.35 5.91
CA TYR A 57 3.92 -1.43 6.66
C TYR A 57 4.03 -1.20 8.18
N ILE A 58 4.47 -0.02 8.65
CA ILE A 58 4.61 0.23 10.11
C ILE A 58 4.47 1.70 10.49
N ASN A 59 3.88 1.94 11.68
CA ASN A 59 4.03 3.22 12.36
C ASN A 59 5.40 3.30 13.06
N LEU A 60 6.35 3.97 12.40
CA LEU A 60 7.72 4.16 12.89
C LEU A 60 7.76 4.97 14.18
N LEU A 61 6.80 5.87 14.39
CA LEU A 61 6.78 6.80 15.51
C LEU A 61 6.48 6.11 16.83
N LYS A 62 5.80 4.96 16.82
CA LYS A 62 5.58 4.11 18.02
C LYS A 62 6.91 3.64 18.65
N TYR A 63 8.02 3.64 17.89
CA TYR A 63 9.34 3.18 18.35
C TYR A 63 10.32 4.32 18.65
N VAL A 64 9.87 5.57 18.51
CA VAL A 64 10.71 6.74 18.73
C VAL A 64 10.30 7.43 20.02
N ASN A 65 11.24 7.70 20.92
CA ASN A 65 10.95 8.60 22.03
C ASN A 65 10.85 10.03 21.47
N LEU A 66 9.63 10.56 21.49
CA LEU A 66 9.27 11.89 20.99
C LEU A 66 9.33 12.99 22.07
N ASP A 67 9.81 12.67 23.27
CA ASP A 67 9.96 13.61 24.38
C ASP A 67 10.74 14.87 23.95
N GLY A 68 10.16 16.04 24.26
CA GLY A 68 10.79 17.34 24.00
C GLY A 68 10.60 17.88 22.58
N ILE A 69 9.62 17.37 21.81
CA ILE A 69 9.05 18.08 20.66
C ILE A 69 7.73 18.71 21.12
N THR A 70 7.57 20.02 20.92
CA THR A 70 6.33 20.74 21.24
C THR A 70 5.34 20.64 20.07
N ASP A 71 4.05 20.72 20.37
CA ASP A 71 2.94 20.72 19.39
C ASP A 71 2.86 19.51 18.45
N LEU A 72 3.34 18.34 18.90
CA LEU A 72 3.24 17.07 18.16
C LEU A 72 1.78 16.69 17.82
N GLU A 73 0.83 17.02 18.69
CA GLU A 73 -0.59 16.71 18.52
C GLU A 73 -1.19 17.39 17.27
N GLY A 74 -0.68 18.57 16.89
CA GLY A 74 -1.11 19.26 15.66
C GLY A 74 -0.43 18.72 14.40
N LEU A 75 0.72 18.05 14.55
CA LEU A 75 1.53 17.54 13.44
C LEU A 75 1.22 16.07 13.11
N LEU A 76 0.99 15.25 14.14
CA LEU A 76 0.73 13.82 14.05
C LEU A 76 -0.77 13.57 14.22
N ILE A 77 -1.53 13.95 13.19
CA ILE A 77 -2.98 13.78 13.16
C ILE A 77 -3.38 12.53 12.34
N PRO A 78 -4.54 11.92 12.64
CA PRO A 78 -5.00 10.76 11.90
C PRO A 78 -5.50 11.13 10.48
N ILE A 79 -5.56 10.12 9.61
CA ILE A 79 -5.78 10.29 8.17
C ILE A 79 -7.14 10.91 7.84
N ASP A 80 -8.17 10.66 8.65
CA ASP A 80 -9.50 11.24 8.54
C ASP A 80 -9.48 12.78 8.68
N VAL A 81 -8.64 13.29 9.58
CA VAL A 81 -8.45 14.74 9.78
C VAL A 81 -7.67 15.34 8.62
N ILE A 82 -6.64 14.66 8.13
CA ILE A 82 -5.87 15.09 6.94
C ILE A 82 -6.78 15.15 5.71
N LEU A 83 -7.60 14.12 5.50
CA LEU A 83 -8.57 14.04 4.42
C LEU A 83 -9.54 15.24 4.47
N THR A 84 -10.12 15.50 5.65
CA THR A 84 -11.05 16.62 5.84
C THR A 84 -10.38 17.97 5.52
N LYS A 85 -9.09 18.14 5.83
CA LYS A 85 -8.33 19.35 5.48
C LYS A 85 -8.17 19.49 3.96
N PHE A 86 -7.87 18.41 3.23
CA PHE A 86 -7.82 18.44 1.76
C PHE A 86 -9.19 18.75 1.14
N GLU A 87 -10.26 18.13 1.64
CA GLU A 87 -11.63 18.44 1.22
C GLU A 87 -11.97 19.92 1.47
N ALA A 88 -11.53 20.48 2.61
CA ALA A 88 -11.74 21.90 2.93
C ALA A 88 -10.96 22.84 2.01
N VAL A 89 -9.72 22.50 1.62
CA VAL A 89 -8.96 23.26 0.61
C VAL A 89 -9.70 23.27 -0.72
N LEU A 90 -10.20 22.11 -1.14
CA LEU A 90 -10.97 21.97 -2.38
C LEU A 90 -12.24 22.85 -2.36
N VAL A 91 -12.98 22.87 -1.26
CA VAL A 91 -14.21 23.68 -1.15
C VAL A 91 -13.92 25.18 -1.02
N SER A 92 -12.83 25.56 -0.35
CA SER A 92 -12.54 26.97 -0.05
C SER A 92 -11.96 27.75 -1.24
N PHE A 93 -11.36 27.05 -2.21
CA PHE A 93 -10.63 27.67 -3.32
C PHE A 93 -11.02 27.09 -4.70
N PRO A 94 -12.31 27.11 -5.09
CA PRO A 94 -12.86 26.37 -6.23
C PRO A 94 -12.15 26.63 -7.58
N ASP A 95 -11.56 27.81 -7.74
CA ASP A 95 -10.97 28.27 -9.00
C ASP A 95 -9.44 28.13 -9.05
N GLN A 96 -8.79 27.66 -7.98
CA GLN A 96 -7.32 27.64 -7.83
C GLN A 96 -6.70 26.23 -7.83
N HIS A 97 -7.48 25.20 -8.17
CA HIS A 97 -7.04 23.81 -8.07
C HIS A 97 -6.09 23.38 -9.19
N GLY A 98 -4.91 22.88 -8.81
CA GLY A 98 -4.03 22.12 -9.69
C GLY A 98 -4.39 20.64 -9.77
N TRP A 99 -3.84 19.94 -10.76
CA TRP A 99 -3.97 18.48 -10.89
C TRP A 99 -3.35 17.74 -9.69
N ASP A 100 -2.31 18.33 -9.11
CA ASP A 100 -1.56 17.80 -7.98
C ASP A 100 -2.41 17.78 -6.68
N LEU A 101 -3.27 18.77 -6.48
CA LEU A 101 -4.26 18.75 -5.38
C LEU A 101 -5.20 17.55 -5.51
N TYR A 102 -5.72 17.29 -6.72
CA TYR A 102 -6.60 16.14 -6.96
C TYR A 102 -5.86 14.82 -6.73
N PHE A 103 -4.63 14.69 -7.23
CA PHE A 103 -3.80 13.51 -7.01
C PHE A 103 -3.52 13.25 -5.51
N ASN A 104 -3.18 14.30 -4.77
CA ASN A 104 -2.92 14.19 -3.33
C ASN A 104 -4.19 13.88 -2.52
N LEU A 105 -5.36 14.42 -2.92
CA LEU A 105 -6.64 14.07 -2.29
C LEU A 105 -7.05 12.62 -2.61
N LEU A 106 -6.85 12.13 -3.83
CA LEU A 106 -7.03 10.72 -4.17
C LEU A 106 -6.10 9.82 -3.34
N THR A 107 -4.85 10.25 -3.13
CA THR A 107 -3.91 9.55 -2.25
C THR A 107 -4.46 9.50 -0.81
N CYS A 108 -5.03 10.59 -0.30
CA CYS A 108 -5.67 10.60 1.02
C CYS A 108 -6.85 9.63 1.12
N TYR A 109 -7.69 9.56 0.09
CA TYR A 109 -8.80 8.61 0.06
C TYR A 109 -8.30 7.14 0.04
N LEU A 110 -7.23 6.83 -0.70
CA LEU A 110 -6.59 5.52 -0.65
C LEU A 110 -6.08 5.21 0.76
N MET A 111 -5.31 6.12 1.36
CA MET A 111 -4.79 5.95 2.72
C MET A 111 -5.93 5.82 3.75
N TYR A 112 -7.05 6.51 3.55
CA TYR A 112 -8.23 6.35 4.41
C TYR A 112 -8.80 4.93 4.31
N VAL A 113 -8.91 4.37 3.10
CA VAL A 113 -9.36 2.99 2.91
C VAL A 113 -8.41 1.98 3.55
N GLU A 114 -7.11 2.19 3.47
CA GLU A 114 -6.08 1.27 3.99
C GLU A 114 -5.85 1.39 5.51
N PHE A 115 -6.09 2.55 6.13
CA PHE A 115 -5.66 2.82 7.51
C PHE A 115 -6.74 3.38 8.44
N SER A 116 -7.98 3.59 7.98
CA SER A 116 -9.05 4.12 8.84
C SER A 116 -9.63 3.01 9.73
N GLU A 117 -9.25 2.99 11.00
CA GLU A 117 -9.81 2.12 12.02
C GLU A 117 -10.51 2.94 13.14
N PRO A 118 -11.76 2.62 13.54
CA PRO A 118 -12.64 1.60 12.96
C PRO A 118 -13.24 2.04 11.61
N LEU A 119 -13.58 1.05 10.78
CA LEU A 119 -14.25 1.28 9.50
C LEU A 119 -15.69 1.77 9.73
N ILE A 120 -15.99 3.01 9.34
CA ILE A 120 -17.35 3.56 9.38
C ILE A 120 -18.00 3.36 8.00
N PRO A 121 -19.02 2.48 7.86
CA PRO A 121 -19.56 2.09 6.55
C PRO A 121 -20.01 3.28 5.71
N GLU A 122 -20.77 4.21 6.29
CA GLU A 122 -21.34 5.36 5.58
C GLU A 122 -20.24 6.26 5.01
N LYS A 123 -19.19 6.53 5.81
CA LYS A 123 -18.04 7.34 5.37
C LYS A 123 -17.21 6.58 4.34
N PHE A 124 -17.04 5.27 4.49
CA PHE A 124 -16.35 4.42 3.51
C PHE A 124 -17.03 4.45 2.13
N LEU A 125 -18.35 4.27 2.11
CA LEU A 125 -19.18 4.37 0.91
C LEU A 125 -19.10 5.76 0.27
N GLN A 126 -19.09 6.82 1.08
CA GLN A 126 -18.93 8.19 0.60
C GLN A 126 -17.56 8.41 -0.03
N VAL A 127 -16.50 7.98 0.64
CA VAL A 127 -15.11 8.05 0.15
C VAL A 127 -14.96 7.35 -1.19
N CYS A 128 -15.54 6.15 -1.35
CA CYS A 128 -15.52 5.43 -2.63
C CYS A 128 -16.15 6.24 -3.78
N LYS A 129 -17.29 6.88 -3.54
CA LYS A 129 -17.96 7.71 -4.56
C LYS A 129 -17.14 8.94 -4.91
N GLN A 130 -16.66 9.66 -3.89
CA GLN A 130 -15.84 10.85 -4.07
C GLN A 130 -14.52 10.52 -4.79
N PHE A 131 -13.91 9.38 -4.50
CA PHE A 131 -12.71 8.90 -5.19
C PHE A 131 -12.98 8.72 -6.68
N ILE A 132 -14.06 8.03 -7.06
CA ILE A 132 -14.42 7.79 -8.47
C ILE A 132 -14.65 9.11 -9.21
N GLU A 133 -15.46 10.00 -8.63
CA GLU A 133 -15.77 11.31 -9.21
C GLU A 133 -14.49 12.14 -9.43
N LEU A 134 -13.63 12.21 -8.41
CA LEU A 134 -12.38 12.96 -8.49
C LEU A 134 -11.36 12.31 -9.44
N SER A 135 -11.34 10.98 -9.53
CA SER A 135 -10.49 10.24 -10.48
C SER A 135 -10.85 10.57 -11.92
N HIS A 136 -12.14 10.57 -12.26
CA HIS A 136 -12.58 10.97 -13.60
C HIS A 136 -12.18 12.40 -13.93
N LYS A 137 -12.33 13.32 -12.98
CA LYS A 137 -11.90 14.72 -13.14
C LYS A 137 -10.39 14.83 -13.38
N LEU A 138 -9.58 14.13 -12.59
CA LEU A 138 -8.12 14.14 -12.74
C LEU A 138 -7.69 13.56 -14.09
N LEU A 139 -8.21 12.38 -14.46
CA LEU A 139 -7.88 11.73 -15.72
C LEU A 139 -8.28 12.61 -16.91
N GLN A 140 -9.44 13.28 -16.84
CA GLN A 140 -9.86 14.21 -17.88
C GLN A 140 -8.88 15.38 -18.02
N VAL A 141 -8.50 16.03 -16.91
CA VAL A 141 -7.53 17.14 -16.92
C VAL A 141 -6.18 16.71 -17.49
N GLN A 142 -5.71 15.52 -17.13
CA GLN A 142 -4.44 15.00 -17.63
C GLN A 142 -4.50 14.67 -19.13
N LEU A 143 -5.57 14.03 -19.59
CA LEU A 143 -5.77 13.73 -21.00
C LEU A 143 -5.92 15.01 -21.83
N ASP A 144 -6.68 16.00 -21.34
CA ASP A 144 -6.83 17.31 -21.99
C ASP A 144 -5.47 18.00 -22.17
N ALA A 145 -4.62 17.99 -21.14
CA ALA A 145 -3.29 18.59 -21.20
C ALA A 145 -2.37 17.86 -22.18
N LEU A 146 -2.34 16.52 -22.14
CA LEU A 146 -1.50 15.71 -23.03
C LEU A 146 -1.92 15.84 -24.50
N GLU A 147 -3.21 16.07 -24.79
CA GLU A 147 -3.68 16.29 -26.17
C GLU A 147 -3.16 17.61 -26.73
N ASN A 148 -3.27 18.68 -25.93
CA ASN A 148 -2.81 20.00 -26.32
C ASN A 148 -1.30 20.00 -26.61
N ASP A 149 -0.52 19.27 -25.83
CA ASP A 149 0.92 19.08 -26.06
C ASP A 149 1.19 18.23 -27.31
N SER A 150 0.44 17.15 -27.54
CA SER A 150 0.59 16.30 -28.74
C SER A 150 0.14 16.96 -30.05
N SER A 151 -0.75 17.95 -29.99
CA SER A 151 -1.21 18.69 -31.18
C SER A 151 -0.10 19.55 -31.83
N MET A 152 1.01 19.75 -31.12
CA MET A 152 2.26 20.34 -31.65
C MET A 152 3.16 19.30 -32.34
N GLU A 153 2.98 18.01 -32.04
CA GLU A 153 3.81 16.89 -32.53
C GLU A 153 2.91 15.70 -32.95
N THR A 154 2.46 15.69 -34.22
CA THR A 154 1.83 14.57 -34.99
C THR A 154 0.34 14.22 -34.81
N GLU A 155 -0.38 14.06 -35.95
CA GLU A 155 -1.82 13.73 -36.07
C GLU A 155 -2.26 12.35 -35.53
N SER A 156 -1.33 11.42 -35.24
CA SER A 156 -1.69 10.09 -34.72
C SER A 156 -2.10 10.11 -33.26
N ASP A 157 -1.51 11.00 -32.47
CA ASP A 157 -1.60 10.97 -31.01
C ASP A 157 -2.88 11.69 -30.53
N ALA A 158 -3.33 12.69 -31.29
CA ALA A 158 -4.58 13.40 -31.04
C ALA A 158 -5.84 12.50 -31.12
N LYS A 159 -5.92 11.58 -32.08
CA LYS A 159 -7.08 10.67 -32.22
C LYS A 159 -7.22 9.68 -31.06
N VAL A 160 -6.09 9.27 -30.48
CA VAL A 160 -6.04 8.30 -29.38
C VAL A 160 -6.60 8.92 -28.09
N ILE A 161 -6.31 10.20 -27.88
CA ILE A 161 -6.77 10.94 -26.70
C ILE A 161 -8.25 11.30 -26.81
N GLU A 162 -8.74 11.61 -28.02
CA GLU A 162 -10.16 11.84 -28.27
C GLU A 162 -11.04 10.62 -27.91
N ASP A 163 -10.57 9.41 -28.19
CA ASP A 163 -11.29 8.17 -27.89
C ASP A 163 -11.28 7.84 -26.39
N ALA A 164 -10.19 8.15 -25.67
CA ALA A 164 -10.15 8.02 -24.21
C ALA A 164 -11.19 8.94 -23.51
N LYS A 165 -11.43 10.14 -24.04
CA LYS A 165 -12.42 11.10 -23.50
C LYS A 165 -13.87 10.70 -23.74
N LYS A 166 -14.17 10.01 -24.85
CA LYS A 166 -15.55 9.56 -25.15
C LYS A 166 -16.06 8.60 -24.07
N ASN A 167 -15.17 7.80 -23.49
CA ASN A 167 -15.49 6.85 -22.43
C ASN A 167 -15.76 7.53 -21.06
N LEU A 168 -15.37 8.80 -20.89
CA LEU A 168 -15.66 9.60 -19.69
C LEU A 168 -17.03 10.32 -19.75
N LYS A 169 -17.66 10.41 -20.92
CA LYS A 169 -18.89 11.19 -21.14
C LYS A 169 -20.16 10.35 -20.98
N GLU A 170 -20.47 10.01 -19.73
CA GLU A 170 -21.85 9.69 -19.30
C GLU A 170 -22.33 10.48 -18.06
N VAL A 171 -21.66 11.59 -17.72
CA VAL A 171 -22.15 12.56 -16.72
C VAL A 171 -22.08 13.99 -17.30
N ASP A 172 -23.19 14.71 -17.18
CA ASP A 172 -23.58 15.88 -17.97
C ASP A 172 -22.96 17.23 -17.48
N GLY A 173 -22.54 18.10 -18.43
CA GLY A 173 -22.29 19.57 -18.33
C GLY A 173 -21.10 20.07 -17.46
N ILE A 174 -20.25 21.04 -17.82
CA ILE A 174 -20.37 22.32 -18.57
C ILE A 174 -18.94 22.73 -19.02
N PRO A 175 -18.72 23.31 -20.22
CA PRO A 175 -17.41 23.84 -20.61
C PRO A 175 -17.22 25.28 -20.07
N VAL A 176 -16.13 25.54 -19.35
CA VAL A 176 -15.73 26.90 -18.93
C VAL A 176 -14.53 27.34 -19.78
N ASN A 177 -14.76 28.31 -20.65
CA ASN A 177 -13.71 29.08 -21.31
C ASN A 177 -13.06 30.03 -20.28
N GLN A 178 -11.73 30.07 -20.20
CA GLN A 178 -11.01 31.14 -19.52
C GLN A 178 -10.28 32.07 -20.53
N PRO A 179 -10.22 33.39 -20.25
CA PRO A 179 -9.50 34.35 -21.07
C PRO A 179 -8.01 34.46 -20.68
N MET A 180 -7.15 34.60 -21.68
CA MET A 180 -5.73 34.94 -21.52
C MET A 180 -5.55 36.31 -20.85
N HIS A 181 -4.71 36.38 -19.82
CA HIS A 181 -4.00 37.62 -19.46
C HIS A 181 -2.56 37.34 -19.01
N SER A 182 -1.72 38.34 -19.25
CA SER A 182 -0.29 38.32 -19.54
C SER A 182 0.66 38.32 -18.33
N ASP A 183 1.74 37.56 -18.50
CA ASP A 183 3.14 37.76 -18.07
C ASP A 183 3.44 38.54 -16.78
N THR A 184 3.84 37.79 -15.76
CA THR A 184 4.99 38.13 -14.93
C THR A 184 5.74 36.84 -14.66
N GLU A 185 6.96 36.70 -15.20
CA GLU A 185 7.83 35.54 -14.99
C GLU A 185 8.27 35.47 -13.52
N VAL A 186 7.45 34.82 -12.70
CA VAL A 186 7.95 34.02 -11.58
C VAL A 186 8.12 32.62 -12.15
N ALA A 187 9.33 32.07 -12.07
CA ALA A 187 9.58 30.68 -12.41
C ALA A 187 8.89 29.78 -11.37
N GLU A 188 7.57 29.67 -11.46
CA GLU A 188 6.83 28.56 -10.87
C GLU A 188 7.28 27.32 -11.65
N MET A 189 8.07 26.45 -11.00
CA MET A 189 8.17 25.06 -11.44
C MET A 189 6.80 24.41 -11.21
N SER A 190 5.83 24.72 -12.07
CA SER A 190 4.63 23.90 -12.19
C SER A 190 5.09 22.57 -12.76
N ASP A 191 4.99 21.48 -11.99
CA ASP A 191 5.19 20.14 -12.51
C ASP A 191 4.20 19.96 -13.68
N SER A 192 4.76 19.97 -14.91
CA SER A 192 3.98 19.80 -16.13
C SER A 192 3.36 18.42 -16.13
N ILE A 193 2.11 18.31 -16.57
CA ILE A 193 1.46 17.02 -16.80
C ILE A 193 2.27 16.27 -17.86
N THR A 194 2.69 15.05 -17.53
CA THR A 194 3.45 14.18 -18.45
C THR A 194 2.75 12.83 -18.60
N PRO A 195 3.09 12.02 -19.62
CA PRO A 195 2.60 10.65 -19.72
C PRO A 195 2.82 9.83 -18.43
N GLN A 196 3.92 10.07 -17.71
CA GLN A 196 4.18 9.43 -16.42
C GLN A 196 3.13 9.82 -15.37
N THR A 197 2.73 11.10 -15.28
CA THR A 197 1.71 11.53 -14.30
C THR A 197 0.37 10.82 -14.49
N LEU A 198 0.00 10.50 -15.74
CA LEU A 198 -1.20 9.72 -16.04
C LEU A 198 -1.02 8.24 -15.64
N ILE A 199 0.15 7.64 -15.89
CA ILE A 199 0.47 6.27 -15.44
C ILE A 199 0.44 6.17 -13.90
N ASP A 200 0.96 7.17 -13.20
CA ASP A 200 0.94 7.23 -11.73
C ASP A 200 -0.50 7.34 -11.22
N SER A 201 -1.33 8.16 -11.88
CA SER A 201 -2.75 8.33 -11.54
C SER A 201 -3.54 7.05 -11.80
N LEU A 202 -3.32 6.37 -12.91
CA LEU A 202 -3.91 5.06 -13.18
C LEU A 202 -3.46 4.03 -12.12
N SER A 203 -2.17 4.01 -11.77
CA SER A 203 -1.63 3.11 -10.74
C SER A 203 -2.32 3.33 -9.39
N LEU A 204 -2.50 4.59 -8.99
CA LEU A 204 -3.24 4.96 -7.78
C LEU A 204 -4.69 4.47 -7.82
N ILE A 205 -5.37 4.61 -8.97
CA ILE A 205 -6.75 4.15 -9.14
C ILE A 205 -6.87 2.63 -9.04
N TYR A 206 -5.97 1.87 -9.68
CA TYR A 206 -5.97 0.41 -9.55
C TYR A 206 -5.67 -0.05 -8.12
N LYS A 207 -4.75 0.62 -7.41
CA LYS A 207 -4.50 0.35 -5.99
C LYS A 207 -5.74 0.60 -5.13
N PHE A 208 -6.47 1.67 -5.38
CA PHE A 208 -7.74 1.94 -4.70
C PHE A 208 -8.79 0.85 -4.94
N ILE A 209 -8.96 0.42 -6.19
CA ILE A 209 -9.86 -0.69 -6.52
C ILE A 209 -9.43 -1.96 -5.78
N ALA A 210 -8.12 -2.26 -5.73
CA ALA A 210 -7.58 -3.41 -5.01
C ALA A 210 -7.89 -3.32 -3.50
N ALA A 211 -7.59 -2.21 -2.84
CA ALA A 211 -7.82 -2.02 -1.41
C ALA A 211 -9.31 -2.14 -1.02
N VAL A 212 -10.22 -1.57 -1.83
CA VAL A 212 -11.66 -1.75 -1.62
C VAL A 212 -12.08 -3.21 -1.82
N THR A 213 -11.53 -3.89 -2.84
CA THR A 213 -11.84 -5.31 -3.10
C THR A 213 -11.35 -6.21 -1.98
N GLU A 214 -10.17 -5.94 -1.42
CA GLU A 214 -9.62 -6.63 -0.25
C GLU A 214 -10.54 -6.44 0.97
N THR A 215 -10.96 -5.20 1.26
CA THR A 215 -11.92 -4.90 2.33
C THR A 215 -13.23 -5.68 2.16
N ILE A 216 -13.73 -5.78 0.91
CA ILE A 216 -14.93 -6.56 0.56
C ILE A 216 -14.71 -8.05 0.87
N ILE A 217 -13.55 -8.62 0.54
CA ILE A 217 -13.21 -10.03 0.79
C ILE A 217 -13.16 -10.31 2.29
N GLU A 218 -12.49 -9.47 3.07
CA GLU A 218 -12.37 -9.61 4.53
C GLU A 218 -13.72 -9.48 5.24
N SER A 219 -14.54 -8.52 4.82
CA SER A 219 -15.87 -8.27 5.37
C SER A 219 -16.85 -9.44 5.14
N ARG A 220 -16.58 -10.34 4.19
CA ARG A 220 -17.43 -11.53 3.98
C ARG A 220 -17.26 -12.59 5.07
N LYS A 221 -16.16 -12.55 5.82
CA LYS A 221 -15.81 -13.55 6.84
C LYS A 221 -16.01 -13.05 8.26
N MET A 222 -15.78 -11.75 8.48
CA MET A 222 -15.89 -11.11 9.79
C MET A 222 -17.19 -10.33 9.89
N ASP A 223 -18.14 -10.81 10.70
CA ASP A 223 -19.38 -10.08 11.06
C ASP A 223 -19.07 -8.72 11.74
N GLU A 224 -17.82 -8.48 12.14
CA GLU A 224 -17.35 -7.33 12.91
C GLU A 224 -16.80 -6.16 12.06
N VAL A 225 -16.51 -6.34 10.77
CA VAL A 225 -15.93 -5.27 9.90
C VAL A 225 -16.96 -4.19 9.52
N GLY A 226 -18.20 -4.31 10.00
CA GLY A 226 -19.22 -3.26 9.90
C GLY A 226 -19.90 -3.14 8.53
N LEU A 227 -19.37 -3.77 7.48
CA LEU A 227 -20.03 -3.83 6.17
C LEU A 227 -21.05 -4.98 6.11
N ASN A 228 -22.33 -4.64 6.01
CA ASN A 228 -23.38 -5.63 5.77
C ASN A 228 -23.40 -6.09 4.28
N HIS A 229 -24.14 -7.16 4.00
CA HIS A 229 -24.27 -7.71 2.64
C HIS A 229 -24.77 -6.70 1.58
N VAL A 230 -25.59 -5.73 1.95
CA VAL A 230 -26.07 -4.70 1.02
C VAL A 230 -24.92 -3.77 0.63
N HIS A 231 -24.11 -3.35 1.61
CA HIS A 231 -22.91 -2.55 1.36
C HIS A 231 -21.92 -3.32 0.48
N ILE A 232 -21.65 -4.58 0.80
CA ILE A 232 -20.75 -5.46 0.04
C ILE A 232 -21.19 -5.56 -1.43
N ASN A 233 -22.46 -5.89 -1.68
CA ASN A 233 -22.98 -6.02 -3.05
C ASN A 233 -22.94 -4.70 -3.83
N TYR A 234 -23.23 -3.58 -3.14
CA TYR A 234 -23.17 -2.26 -3.75
C TYR A 234 -21.74 -1.87 -4.14
N LEU A 235 -20.78 -2.10 -3.25
CA LEU A 235 -19.37 -1.80 -3.49
C LEU A 235 -18.78 -2.69 -4.59
N ASP A 236 -19.15 -3.97 -4.63
CA ASP A 236 -18.71 -4.92 -5.66
C ASP A 236 -19.18 -4.48 -7.08
N ASP A 237 -20.45 -4.07 -7.21
CA ASP A 237 -20.99 -3.49 -8.46
C ASP A 237 -20.32 -2.15 -8.80
N LEU A 238 -20.13 -1.27 -7.81
CA LEU A 238 -19.50 0.03 -8.00
C LEU A 238 -18.05 -0.12 -8.51
N MET A 239 -17.25 -0.96 -7.85
CA MET A 239 -15.86 -1.20 -8.23
C MET A 239 -15.75 -1.91 -9.57
N SER A 240 -16.64 -2.86 -9.87
CA SER A 240 -16.67 -3.55 -11.17
C SER A 240 -16.92 -2.60 -12.32
N ARG A 241 -17.89 -1.68 -12.18
CA ARG A 241 -18.17 -0.65 -13.20
C ARG A 241 -17.01 0.32 -13.36
N PHE A 242 -16.43 0.78 -12.25
CA PHE A 242 -15.31 1.69 -12.28
C PHE A 242 -14.07 1.05 -12.94
N LEU A 243 -13.81 -0.23 -12.64
CA LEU A 243 -12.73 -1.00 -13.27
C LEU A 243 -12.89 -1.08 -14.80
N ILE A 244 -14.11 -1.25 -15.31
CA ILE A 244 -14.38 -1.26 -16.76
C ILE A 244 -13.98 0.08 -17.38
N GLN A 245 -14.44 1.19 -16.79
CA GLN A 245 -14.14 2.56 -17.27
C GLN A 245 -12.62 2.83 -17.27
N VAL A 246 -11.92 2.48 -16.20
CA VAL A 246 -10.47 2.66 -16.08
C VAL A 246 -9.71 1.79 -17.10
N ASN A 247 -10.17 0.55 -17.33
CA ASN A 247 -9.58 -0.33 -18.33
C ASN A 247 -9.72 0.22 -19.76
N GLU A 248 -10.86 0.82 -20.09
CA GLU A 248 -11.09 1.46 -21.38
C GLU A 248 -10.10 2.61 -21.60
N ILE A 249 -9.97 3.52 -20.62
CA ILE A 249 -9.01 4.64 -20.66
C ILE A 249 -7.57 4.13 -20.82
N ARG A 250 -7.19 3.12 -20.01
CA ARG A 250 -5.86 2.49 -20.10
C ARG A 250 -5.60 1.91 -21.48
N SER A 251 -6.57 1.20 -22.05
CA SER A 251 -6.42 0.53 -23.35
C SER A 251 -6.19 1.52 -24.49
N SER A 252 -6.83 2.68 -24.41
CA SER A 252 -6.60 3.78 -25.35
C SER A 252 -5.19 4.38 -25.18
N PHE A 253 -4.72 4.60 -23.95
CA PHE A 253 -3.46 5.32 -23.71
C PHE A 253 -2.19 4.46 -23.81
N VAL A 254 -2.18 3.27 -23.19
CA VAL A 254 -0.94 2.48 -22.98
C VAL A 254 -0.35 1.90 -24.27
N GLN A 255 -1.16 1.75 -25.33
CA GLN A 255 -0.67 1.22 -26.62
C GLN A 255 0.33 2.15 -27.33
N VAL A 256 0.45 3.41 -26.89
CA VAL A 256 1.16 4.47 -27.62
C VAL A 256 2.42 4.95 -26.88
N THR A 257 2.57 4.62 -25.60
CA THR A 257 3.65 5.19 -24.76
C THR A 257 4.78 4.18 -24.46
N THR A 258 6.03 4.64 -24.50
CA THR A 258 7.23 3.86 -24.12
C THR A 258 7.60 3.97 -22.63
N VAL A 259 6.67 4.48 -21.82
CA VAL A 259 6.87 4.84 -20.42
C VAL A 259 6.98 3.58 -19.53
N ASP A 260 7.67 3.70 -18.40
CA ASP A 260 7.73 2.61 -17.41
C ASP A 260 6.33 2.35 -16.84
N THR A 261 5.89 1.10 -16.93
CA THR A 261 4.56 0.64 -16.53
C THR A 261 4.62 -0.44 -15.46
N LYS A 262 5.78 -0.66 -14.83
CA LYS A 262 5.95 -1.73 -13.82
C LYS A 262 4.95 -1.63 -12.68
N GLU A 263 4.85 -0.45 -12.06
CA GLU A 263 3.93 -0.24 -10.93
C GLU A 263 2.46 -0.39 -11.36
N LEU A 264 2.09 0.18 -12.51
CA LEU A 264 0.76 0.01 -13.09
C LEU A 264 0.42 -1.46 -13.34
N LYS A 265 1.36 -2.23 -13.90
CA LYS A 265 1.19 -3.67 -14.15
C LYS A 265 0.97 -4.44 -12.85
N LEU A 266 1.74 -4.15 -11.81
CA LEU A 266 1.55 -4.77 -10.50
C LEU A 266 0.18 -4.41 -9.91
N ALA A 267 -0.23 -3.14 -9.96
CA ALA A 267 -1.54 -2.70 -9.46
C ALA A 267 -2.71 -3.37 -10.20
N ILE A 268 -2.61 -3.53 -11.52
CA ILE A 268 -3.60 -4.28 -12.32
C ILE A 268 -3.64 -5.75 -11.88
N ARG A 269 -2.47 -6.37 -11.73
CA ARG A 269 -2.38 -7.76 -11.27
C ARG A 269 -2.96 -7.94 -9.87
N SER A 270 -2.87 -6.93 -8.99
CA SER A 270 -3.56 -6.97 -7.68
C SER A 270 -5.06 -7.12 -7.83
N VAL A 271 -5.68 -6.30 -8.67
CA VAL A 271 -7.12 -6.37 -8.92
C VAL A 271 -7.51 -7.73 -9.54
N GLU A 272 -6.72 -8.23 -10.49
CA GLU A 272 -6.94 -9.56 -11.09
C GLU A 272 -6.81 -10.69 -10.06
N GLY A 273 -5.77 -10.67 -9.23
CA GLY A 273 -5.52 -11.64 -8.19
C GLY A 273 -6.66 -11.67 -7.16
N LEU A 274 -7.06 -10.50 -6.65
CA LEU A 274 -8.17 -10.37 -5.70
C LEU A 274 -9.51 -10.80 -6.31
N SER A 275 -9.76 -10.50 -7.59
CA SER A 275 -10.95 -10.99 -8.30
C SER A 275 -10.98 -12.52 -8.39
N ILE A 276 -9.83 -13.16 -8.60
CA ILE A 276 -9.71 -14.63 -8.58
C ILE A 276 -9.95 -15.18 -7.16
N ILE A 277 -9.50 -14.50 -6.11
CA ILE A 277 -9.80 -14.91 -4.72
C ILE A 277 -11.29 -14.78 -4.43
N ALA A 278 -11.92 -13.68 -4.85
CA ALA A 278 -13.33 -13.42 -4.60
C ALA A 278 -14.28 -14.38 -5.34
N ASN A 279 -13.97 -14.71 -6.59
CA ASN A 279 -14.93 -15.35 -7.51
C ASN A 279 -14.35 -16.53 -8.32
N GLY A 280 -13.06 -16.81 -8.20
CA GLY A 280 -12.35 -17.77 -9.03
C GLY A 280 -12.39 -19.21 -8.51
N SER A 281 -11.54 -20.03 -9.14
CA SER A 281 -11.30 -21.43 -8.79
C SER A 281 -9.81 -21.68 -8.54
N LEU A 282 -9.47 -22.85 -7.99
CA LEU A 282 -8.07 -23.27 -7.84
C LEU A 282 -7.30 -23.21 -9.18
N GLN A 283 -7.92 -23.65 -10.28
CA GLN A 283 -7.29 -23.68 -11.60
C GLN A 283 -6.96 -22.27 -12.12
N THR A 284 -7.83 -21.29 -11.86
CA THR A 284 -7.58 -19.90 -12.27
C THR A 284 -6.49 -19.27 -11.41
N LEU A 285 -6.42 -19.61 -10.12
CA LEU A 285 -5.36 -19.16 -9.21
C LEU A 285 -4.00 -19.75 -9.60
N GLU A 286 -3.94 -21.06 -9.88
CA GLU A 286 -2.71 -21.71 -10.36
C GLU A 286 -2.21 -21.07 -11.66
N LYS A 287 -3.10 -20.85 -12.64
CA LYS A 287 -2.74 -20.15 -13.88
C LYS A 287 -2.24 -18.74 -13.65
N PHE A 288 -2.85 -17.98 -12.75
CA PHE A 288 -2.41 -16.63 -12.41
C PHE A 288 -0.97 -16.64 -11.87
N ILE A 289 -0.65 -17.58 -10.98
CA ILE A 289 0.69 -17.75 -10.42
C ILE A 289 1.68 -18.18 -11.51
N ASP A 290 1.33 -19.18 -12.31
CA ASP A 290 2.19 -19.71 -13.38
C ASP A 290 2.47 -18.68 -14.50
N ASN A 291 1.59 -17.69 -14.67
CA ASN A 291 1.77 -16.57 -15.60
C ASN A 291 2.68 -15.45 -15.08
N SER A 292 3.32 -15.63 -13.93
CA SER A 292 4.23 -14.65 -13.33
C SER A 292 5.67 -15.03 -13.57
N ASP A 293 6.56 -14.05 -13.71
CA ASP A 293 7.99 -14.29 -13.89
C ASP A 293 8.62 -14.78 -12.57
N PRO A 294 9.11 -16.03 -12.49
CA PRO A 294 9.74 -16.55 -11.28
C PRO A 294 11.10 -15.92 -10.97
N GLN A 295 11.65 -15.08 -11.84
CA GLN A 295 12.91 -14.37 -11.65
C GLN A 295 12.73 -12.93 -11.16
N GLU A 296 11.51 -12.39 -11.24
CA GLU A 296 11.22 -11.01 -10.85
C GLU A 296 10.77 -10.97 -9.37
N ILE A 297 11.48 -10.22 -8.53
CA ILE A 297 11.24 -10.15 -7.08
C ILE A 297 9.87 -9.53 -6.75
N GLU A 298 9.56 -8.37 -7.29
CA GLU A 298 8.28 -7.66 -7.08
C GLU A 298 7.09 -8.50 -7.55
N GLU A 299 7.19 -9.24 -8.66
CA GLU A 299 6.11 -10.16 -9.06
C GLU A 299 5.93 -11.30 -8.06
N GLN A 300 7.03 -11.88 -7.53
CA GLN A 300 6.92 -12.91 -6.50
C GLN A 300 6.36 -12.37 -5.18
N LEU A 301 6.78 -11.18 -4.74
CA LEU A 301 6.22 -10.52 -3.56
C LEU A 301 4.74 -10.23 -3.74
N HIS A 302 4.33 -9.76 -4.91
CA HIS A 302 2.94 -9.52 -5.22
C HIS A 302 2.07 -10.80 -5.12
N ILE A 303 2.58 -11.93 -5.63
CA ILE A 303 1.88 -13.23 -5.49
C ILE A 303 1.79 -13.66 -4.02
N VAL A 304 2.82 -13.34 -3.21
CA VAL A 304 2.79 -13.62 -1.76
C VAL A 304 1.60 -12.89 -1.12
N ASP A 305 1.41 -11.60 -1.41
CA ASP A 305 0.30 -10.80 -0.85
C ASP A 305 -1.07 -11.40 -1.23
N ILE A 306 -1.26 -11.75 -2.51
CA ILE A 306 -2.50 -12.40 -2.99
C ILE A 306 -2.74 -13.75 -2.32
N LEU A 307 -1.71 -14.57 -2.16
CA LEU A 307 -1.82 -15.87 -1.50
C LEU A 307 -1.99 -15.76 0.01
N GLN A 308 -1.43 -14.74 0.66
CA GLN A 308 -1.67 -14.45 2.07
C GLN A 308 -3.14 -14.07 2.28
N THR A 309 -3.67 -13.17 1.44
CA THR A 309 -5.10 -12.81 1.42
C THR A 309 -5.97 -14.07 1.25
N ALA A 310 -5.62 -14.91 0.27
CA ALA A 310 -6.33 -16.18 0.02
C ALA A 310 -6.24 -17.15 1.19
N CYS A 311 -5.09 -17.24 1.86
CA CYS A 311 -4.97 -18.07 3.04
C CYS A 311 -5.88 -17.51 4.15
N THR A 312 -5.81 -16.23 4.49
CA THR A 312 -6.64 -15.60 5.54
C THR A 312 -8.14 -15.70 5.23
N ASN A 313 -8.50 -15.57 3.96
CA ASN A 313 -9.87 -15.65 3.44
C ASN A 313 -9.98 -16.74 2.36
N PRO A 314 -10.01 -18.03 2.74
CA PRO A 314 -10.01 -19.14 1.79
C PRO A 314 -11.18 -19.05 0.81
N PRO A 315 -10.91 -19.07 -0.51
CA PRO A 315 -11.97 -19.12 -1.50
C PRO A 315 -12.82 -20.39 -1.32
N PRO A 316 -14.15 -20.33 -1.59
CA PRO A 316 -15.03 -21.48 -1.44
C PRO A 316 -14.52 -22.69 -2.24
N GLY A 317 -14.38 -23.83 -1.56
CA GLY A 317 -13.99 -25.09 -2.20
C GLY A 317 -12.49 -25.28 -2.44
N ILE A 318 -11.63 -24.34 -2.04
CA ILE A 318 -10.18 -24.53 -2.06
C ILE A 318 -9.69 -24.93 -0.65
N PRO A 319 -9.07 -26.12 -0.48
CA PRO A 319 -8.54 -26.52 0.81
C PRO A 319 -7.42 -25.58 1.28
N GLU A 320 -7.48 -25.16 2.53
CA GLU A 320 -6.49 -24.28 3.16
C GLU A 320 -5.05 -24.84 3.06
N TRP A 321 -4.89 -26.16 3.21
CA TRP A 321 -3.59 -26.82 3.05
C TRP A 321 -2.98 -26.59 1.66
N THR A 322 -3.82 -26.61 0.62
CA THR A 322 -3.39 -26.37 -0.77
C THR A 322 -2.87 -24.95 -0.92
N LEU A 323 -3.60 -23.96 -0.40
CA LEU A 323 -3.18 -22.55 -0.42
C LEU A 323 -1.86 -22.35 0.32
N CYS A 324 -1.71 -22.94 1.52
CA CYS A 324 -0.45 -22.88 2.27
C CYS A 324 0.73 -23.52 1.51
N CYS A 325 0.50 -24.58 0.74
CA CYS A 325 1.55 -25.21 -0.07
C CYS A 325 1.93 -24.35 -1.28
N MET A 326 0.95 -23.70 -1.93
CA MET A 326 1.20 -22.73 -3.00
C MET A 326 1.99 -21.54 -2.46
N LEU A 327 1.60 -21.01 -1.30
CA LEU A 327 2.29 -19.92 -0.61
C LEU A 327 3.74 -20.28 -0.24
N ASP A 328 4.00 -21.47 0.33
CA ASP A 328 5.39 -21.91 0.64
C ASP A 328 6.25 -21.99 -0.62
N LYS A 329 5.70 -22.44 -1.75
CA LYS A 329 6.44 -22.50 -3.03
C LYS A 329 6.89 -21.10 -3.46
N VAL A 330 5.98 -20.13 -3.46
CA VAL A 330 6.28 -18.75 -3.88
C VAL A 330 7.23 -18.07 -2.89
N LEU A 331 6.99 -18.22 -1.58
CA LEU A 331 7.86 -17.68 -0.54
C LEU A 331 9.29 -18.24 -0.62
N ARG A 332 9.48 -19.51 -0.96
CA ARG A 332 10.82 -20.09 -1.19
C ARG A 332 11.52 -19.45 -2.39
N THR A 333 10.79 -19.21 -3.48
CA THR A 333 11.31 -18.52 -4.66
C THR A 333 11.74 -17.10 -4.30
N ALA A 334 10.87 -16.31 -3.67
CA ALA A 334 11.17 -14.95 -3.20
C ALA A 334 12.39 -14.93 -2.26
N GLN A 335 12.45 -15.85 -1.29
CA GLN A 335 13.61 -15.97 -0.40
C GLN A 335 14.90 -16.23 -1.18
N HIS A 336 14.87 -17.12 -2.18
CA HIS A 336 16.05 -17.44 -2.97
C HIS A 336 16.55 -16.22 -3.76
N LEU A 337 15.65 -15.50 -4.43
CA LEU A 337 15.96 -14.28 -5.18
C LEU A 337 16.54 -13.21 -4.25
N LEU A 338 15.89 -12.93 -3.12
CA LEU A 338 16.35 -11.92 -2.15
C LEU A 338 17.68 -12.31 -1.48
N THR A 339 17.90 -13.60 -1.21
CA THR A 339 19.19 -14.09 -0.67
C THR A 339 20.31 -13.92 -1.69
N SER A 340 20.04 -14.21 -2.97
CA SER A 340 20.98 -13.99 -4.07
C SER A 340 21.32 -12.51 -4.21
N LEU A 341 20.30 -11.64 -4.27
CA LEU A 341 20.47 -10.19 -4.36
C LEU A 341 21.27 -9.64 -3.18
N ARG A 342 20.93 -10.05 -1.94
CA ARG A 342 21.68 -9.68 -0.73
C ARG A 342 23.15 -10.08 -0.83
N SER A 343 23.44 -11.28 -1.32
CA SER A 343 24.82 -11.77 -1.47
C SER A 343 25.59 -10.96 -2.51
N GLN A 344 24.94 -10.57 -3.60
CA GLN A 344 25.52 -9.72 -4.64
C GLN A 344 25.83 -8.31 -4.12
N LEU A 345 24.92 -7.74 -3.32
CA LEU A 345 25.08 -6.43 -2.68
C LEU A 345 26.22 -6.43 -1.64
N ILE A 346 26.30 -7.46 -0.79
CA ILE A 346 27.38 -7.59 0.22
C ILE A 346 28.75 -7.77 -0.44
N SER A 347 28.82 -8.57 -1.51
CA SER A 347 30.07 -8.81 -2.24
C SER A 347 30.51 -7.63 -3.13
N GLY A 348 29.68 -6.60 -3.28
CA GLY A 348 29.97 -5.44 -4.13
C GLY A 348 29.91 -5.73 -5.63
N SER A 349 29.33 -6.87 -6.03
CA SER A 349 29.14 -7.23 -7.46
C SER A 349 28.04 -6.39 -8.12
N ALA A 350 27.06 -5.90 -7.36
CA ALA A 350 26.02 -4.98 -7.80
C ALA A 350 26.41 -3.51 -7.49
N LYS A 351 27.36 -2.97 -8.27
CA LYS A 351 28.00 -1.66 -7.99
C LYS A 351 27.05 -0.46 -8.01
N ASP A 352 25.95 -0.53 -8.75
CA ASP A 352 25.00 0.59 -8.89
C ASP A 352 23.90 0.61 -7.81
N ASN A 353 23.79 -0.43 -6.98
CA ASN A 353 22.69 -0.62 -6.03
C ASN A 353 23.13 -0.54 -4.55
N THR A 354 24.18 0.21 -4.24
CA THR A 354 24.76 0.24 -2.87
C THR A 354 23.80 0.66 -1.75
N ASN A 355 22.71 1.37 -2.05
CA ASN A 355 21.68 1.76 -1.07
C ASN A 355 20.55 0.73 -0.93
N GLN A 356 20.55 -0.35 -1.72
CA GLN A 356 19.48 -1.35 -1.72
C GLN A 356 19.67 -2.46 -0.68
N LEU A 357 20.80 -2.48 0.04
CA LEU A 357 21.10 -3.56 0.99
C LEU A 357 20.10 -3.61 2.13
N SER A 358 19.77 -2.48 2.76
CA SER A 358 18.84 -2.48 3.89
C SER A 358 17.40 -2.79 3.46
N PRO A 359 16.85 -2.19 2.38
CA PRO A 359 15.56 -2.63 1.81
C PRO A 359 15.51 -4.12 1.48
N THR A 360 16.56 -4.66 0.86
CA THR A 360 16.66 -6.11 0.53
C THR A 360 16.69 -6.96 1.80
N VAL A 361 17.46 -6.57 2.81
CA VAL A 361 17.53 -7.28 4.10
C VAL A 361 16.18 -7.28 4.80
N PHE A 362 15.49 -6.14 4.80
CA PHE A 362 14.16 -6.01 5.37
C PHE A 362 13.15 -6.94 4.68
N ARG A 363 13.02 -6.86 3.35
CA ARG A 363 12.15 -7.75 2.56
C ARG A 363 12.50 -9.23 2.75
N LEU A 364 13.78 -9.57 2.86
CA LEU A 364 14.20 -10.95 3.13
C LEU A 364 13.73 -11.43 4.51
N CYS A 365 13.86 -10.60 5.55
CA CYS A 365 13.38 -10.94 6.89
C CYS A 365 11.86 -11.06 6.93
N ASP A 366 11.16 -10.23 6.16
CA ASP A 366 9.70 -10.28 6.02
C ASP A 366 9.22 -11.57 5.38
N ILE A 367 9.88 -12.00 4.31
CA ILE A 367 9.62 -13.31 3.70
C ILE A 367 9.95 -14.45 4.66
N LEU A 368 11.04 -14.36 5.44
CA LEU A 368 11.34 -15.40 6.44
C LEU A 368 10.28 -15.47 7.55
N ASN A 369 9.76 -14.33 8.00
CA ASN A 369 8.67 -14.27 8.97
C ASN A 369 7.37 -14.83 8.36
N SER A 370 7.01 -14.42 7.14
CA SER A 370 5.85 -14.95 6.41
C SER A 370 5.94 -16.47 6.20
N ARG A 371 7.14 -17.00 5.91
CA ARG A 371 7.38 -18.46 5.86
C ARG A 371 7.19 -19.11 7.22
N CYS A 372 7.67 -18.49 8.28
CA CYS A 372 7.47 -18.98 9.64
C CYS A 372 5.97 -19.09 9.96
N ASP A 373 5.21 -18.04 9.67
CA ASP A 373 3.77 -17.97 9.95
C ASP A 373 2.99 -19.00 9.11
N ASN A 374 3.37 -19.21 7.84
CA ASN A 374 2.80 -20.26 7.01
C ASN A 374 3.12 -21.68 7.51
N GLU A 375 4.33 -21.95 8.03
CA GLU A 375 4.65 -23.26 8.63
C GLU A 375 3.86 -23.50 9.93
N ILE A 376 3.62 -22.46 10.74
CA ILE A 376 2.74 -22.53 11.91
C ILE A 376 1.31 -22.85 11.47
N ARG A 377 0.80 -22.20 10.42
CA ARG A 377 -0.52 -22.46 9.86
C ARG A 377 -0.67 -23.91 9.40
N ARG A 378 0.30 -24.42 8.65
CA ARG A 378 0.37 -25.82 8.21
C ARG A 378 0.42 -26.80 9.38
N PHE A 379 1.18 -26.46 10.42
CA PHE A 379 1.22 -27.24 11.66
C PHE A 379 -0.17 -27.35 12.29
N CYS A 380 -0.93 -26.26 12.33
CA CYS A 380 -2.28 -26.24 12.92
C CYS A 380 -3.26 -27.10 12.14
N ILE A 381 -3.24 -27.01 10.80
CA ILE A 381 -4.06 -27.86 9.92
C ILE A 381 -3.77 -29.34 10.19
N LYS A 382 -2.50 -29.74 10.21
CA LYS A 382 -2.10 -31.14 10.46
C LYS A 382 -2.45 -31.62 11.88
N LYS A 383 -2.35 -30.74 12.87
CA LYS A 383 -2.73 -31.04 14.25
C LYS A 383 -4.24 -31.28 14.38
N GLN A 384 -5.08 -30.52 13.68
CA GLN A 384 -6.52 -30.74 13.64
C GLN A 384 -6.88 -32.05 12.92
N GLU A 385 -6.18 -32.38 11.82
CA GLU A 385 -6.31 -33.68 11.15
C GLU A 385 -5.94 -34.85 12.08
N LEU A 386 -4.90 -34.71 12.91
CA LEU A 386 -4.49 -35.73 13.88
C LEU A 386 -5.57 -35.98 14.95
N GLN A 387 -6.22 -34.92 15.42
CA GLN A 387 -7.30 -35.02 16.41
C GLN A 387 -8.54 -35.74 15.86
N THR A 388 -8.70 -35.77 14.54
CA THR A 388 -9.87 -36.35 13.85
C THR A 388 -9.58 -37.73 13.22
N SER A 389 -8.33 -38.19 13.20
CA SER A 389 -7.91 -39.43 12.53
C SER A 389 -7.44 -40.53 13.50
N THR A 390 -7.76 -41.79 13.19
CA THR A 390 -7.44 -42.99 13.99
C THR A 390 -6.02 -43.55 13.78
N SER A 391 -5.17 -42.88 13.01
CA SER A 391 -3.81 -43.33 12.64
C SER A 391 -2.75 -42.30 13.08
N PRO A 392 -2.23 -42.39 14.31
CA PRO A 392 -1.42 -41.34 14.93
C PRO A 392 0.06 -41.26 14.51
N GLU A 393 0.66 -42.33 13.98
CA GLU A 393 2.13 -42.42 13.91
C GLU A 393 2.80 -41.59 12.79
N GLN A 394 2.20 -41.42 11.61
CA GLN A 394 2.83 -40.65 10.50
C GLN A 394 2.66 -39.12 10.61
N THR A 395 1.64 -38.70 11.36
CA THR A 395 1.28 -37.28 11.48
C THR A 395 2.18 -36.56 12.48
N ASP A 396 2.70 -37.28 13.48
CA ASP A 396 3.52 -36.71 14.55
C ASP A 396 4.90 -36.23 14.06
N ASP A 397 5.56 -36.99 13.16
CA ASP A 397 6.82 -36.60 12.53
C ASP A 397 6.68 -35.33 11.68
N THR A 398 5.58 -35.20 10.94
CA THR A 398 5.30 -34.03 10.10
C THR A 398 5.04 -32.79 10.94
N ILE A 399 4.26 -32.92 12.01
CA ILE A 399 3.97 -31.85 12.97
C ILE A 399 5.27 -31.32 13.61
N ASN A 400 6.14 -32.21 14.09
CA ASN A 400 7.43 -31.83 14.68
C ASN A 400 8.35 -31.14 13.67
N LEU A 401 8.36 -31.59 12.42
CA LEU A 401 9.15 -30.97 11.35
C LEU A 401 8.68 -29.53 11.05
N LEU A 402 7.37 -29.31 10.95
CA LEU A 402 6.80 -27.99 10.66
C LEU A 402 7.17 -26.97 11.75
N LEU A 403 7.07 -27.35 13.03
CA LEU A 403 7.42 -26.48 14.15
C LEU A 403 8.92 -26.15 14.16
N LYS A 404 9.78 -27.14 13.92
CA LYS A 404 11.24 -26.94 13.82
C LYS A 404 11.60 -26.01 12.66
N ASN A 405 10.91 -26.12 11.53
CA ASN A 405 11.10 -25.22 10.39
C ASN A 405 10.72 -23.78 10.75
N ALA A 406 9.55 -23.57 11.35
CA ALA A 406 9.10 -22.26 11.81
C ALA A 406 10.13 -21.62 12.76
N GLN A 407 10.61 -22.37 13.77
CA GLN A 407 11.63 -21.90 14.70
C GLN A 407 12.93 -21.48 13.99
N THR A 408 13.38 -22.29 13.03
CA THR A 408 14.61 -22.01 12.28
C THR A 408 14.46 -20.75 11.43
N LEU A 409 13.31 -20.56 10.79
CA LEU A 409 13.01 -19.38 9.97
C LEU A 409 13.00 -18.10 10.81
N ALA A 410 12.29 -18.09 11.94
CA ALA A 410 12.24 -16.93 12.84
C ALA A 410 13.62 -16.61 13.44
N THR A 411 14.39 -17.63 13.82
CA THR A 411 15.76 -17.46 14.33
C THR A 411 16.68 -16.84 13.27
N ASN A 412 16.58 -17.32 12.03
CA ASN A 412 17.35 -16.78 10.90
C ASN A 412 16.95 -15.33 10.59
N SER A 413 15.66 -15.02 10.59
CA SER A 413 15.14 -13.66 10.41
C SER A 413 15.72 -12.71 11.46
N ALA A 414 15.66 -13.09 12.75
CA ALA A 414 16.25 -12.30 13.84
C ALA A 414 17.77 -12.13 13.69
N ALA A 415 18.49 -13.20 13.34
CA ALA A 415 19.93 -13.13 13.15
C ALA A 415 20.34 -12.20 11.98
N ILE A 416 19.60 -12.22 10.87
CA ILE A 416 19.84 -11.35 9.72
C ILE A 416 19.51 -9.89 10.08
N ALA A 417 18.33 -9.64 10.66
CA ALA A 417 17.88 -8.30 11.03
C ALA A 417 18.78 -7.64 12.10
N GLN A 418 19.44 -8.42 12.95
CA GLN A 418 20.37 -7.89 13.94
C GLN A 418 21.62 -7.25 13.32
N LEU A 419 22.05 -7.70 12.13
CA LEU A 419 23.27 -7.23 11.48
C LEU A 419 23.10 -5.84 10.86
N SER A 420 24.11 -4.99 11.02
CA SER A 420 24.15 -3.66 10.40
C SER A 420 24.28 -3.76 8.88
N CYS A 421 23.54 -2.94 8.14
CA CYS A 421 23.64 -2.83 6.68
C CYS A 421 24.69 -1.79 6.23
N GLY A 422 25.57 -1.36 7.14
CA GLY A 422 26.71 -0.49 6.86
C GLY A 422 26.40 1.01 6.98
N PHE A 423 27.36 1.83 6.57
CA PHE A 423 27.32 3.29 6.78
C PHE A 423 26.27 4.03 5.94
N ARG A 424 25.84 3.46 4.81
CA ARG A 424 24.86 4.07 3.89
C ARG A 424 23.40 3.75 4.25
N GLU A 425 23.17 3.01 5.33
CA GLU A 425 21.82 2.67 5.78
C GLU A 425 21.10 3.91 6.34
N TYR A 426 19.96 4.26 5.74
CA TYR A 426 19.11 5.37 6.17
C TYR A 426 18.50 5.10 7.55
N ILE A 427 18.12 6.18 8.25
CA ILE A 427 17.56 6.06 9.61
C ILE A 427 16.21 5.32 9.62
N ILE A 428 15.38 5.55 8.59
CA ILE A 428 14.10 4.88 8.41
C ILE A 428 14.31 3.36 8.23
N ASP A 429 15.27 2.97 7.39
CA ASP A 429 15.59 1.57 7.15
C ASP A 429 16.11 0.87 8.42
N LYS A 430 16.89 1.57 9.26
CA LYS A 430 17.32 1.06 10.57
C LYS A 430 16.15 0.79 11.50
N LEU A 431 15.16 1.68 11.51
CA LEU A 431 13.95 1.51 12.32
C LEU A 431 13.12 0.35 11.81
N LYS A 432 12.90 0.25 10.49
CA LYS A 432 12.26 -0.90 9.83
C LYS A 432 12.96 -2.22 10.16
N ARG A 433 14.30 -2.25 10.12
CA ARG A 433 15.09 -3.42 10.48
C ARG A 433 15.02 -3.77 11.97
N ASN A 434 15.01 -2.77 12.86
CA ASN A 434 14.83 -3.02 14.29
C ASN A 434 13.42 -3.54 14.60
N TYR A 435 12.39 -3.02 13.92
CA TYR A 435 11.03 -3.55 13.99
C TYR A 435 11.00 -5.03 13.63
N ILE A 436 11.49 -5.40 12.45
CA ILE A 436 11.42 -6.78 11.98
C ILE A 436 12.29 -7.74 12.80
N PHE A 437 13.34 -7.22 13.45
CA PHE A 437 14.10 -7.96 14.45
C PHE A 437 13.25 -8.32 15.69
N GLN A 438 12.49 -7.36 16.24
CA GLN A 438 11.61 -7.64 17.38
C GLN A 438 10.47 -8.60 16.99
N GLN A 439 9.88 -8.42 15.80
CA GLN A 439 8.91 -9.36 15.22
C GLN A 439 9.41 -10.80 15.21
N ALA A 440 10.62 -11.01 14.69
CA ALA A 440 11.22 -12.32 14.58
C ALA A 440 11.52 -12.91 15.97
N LYS A 441 11.99 -12.09 16.93
CA LYS A 441 12.23 -12.54 18.30
C LYS A 441 10.95 -12.98 18.99
N LEU A 442 9.86 -12.22 18.85
CA LEU A 442 8.57 -12.59 19.47
C LEU A 442 8.07 -13.93 18.95
N ARG A 443 8.13 -14.15 17.62
CA ARG A 443 7.84 -15.46 17.02
C ARG A 443 8.69 -16.58 17.62
N VAL A 444 9.99 -16.36 17.78
CA VAL A 444 10.88 -17.34 18.45
C VAL A 444 10.42 -17.63 19.88
N HIS A 445 10.02 -16.61 20.66
CA HIS A 445 9.56 -16.80 22.04
C HIS A 445 8.24 -17.58 22.08
N VAL A 446 7.30 -17.28 21.19
CA VAL A 446 6.02 -17.98 21.05
C VAL A 446 6.23 -19.44 20.65
N ILE A 447 7.03 -19.71 19.62
CA ILE A 447 7.30 -21.07 19.12
C ILE A 447 8.01 -21.92 20.17
N LEU A 448 8.93 -21.33 20.94
CA LEU A 448 9.66 -22.00 22.01
C LEU A 448 8.86 -22.12 23.32
N GLY A 449 7.62 -21.61 23.36
CA GLY A 449 6.85 -21.27 24.55
C GLY A 449 7.05 -22.19 25.76
N THR A 450 7.21 -21.57 26.93
CA THR A 450 6.84 -22.17 28.22
C THR A 450 5.32 -22.17 28.43
N GLU A 451 4.53 -21.70 27.47
CA GLU A 451 3.05 -21.72 27.51
C GLU A 451 2.49 -22.27 26.20
N ALA A 452 1.64 -23.28 26.32
CA ALA A 452 1.12 -24.12 25.25
C ALA A 452 -0.12 -23.52 24.53
N GLU A 453 -0.28 -22.19 24.52
CA GLU A 453 -1.55 -21.55 24.18
C GLU A 453 -1.67 -20.86 22.82
N TYR A 454 -0.59 -20.67 22.04
CA TYR A 454 -0.72 -20.15 20.66
C TYR A 454 -1.04 -21.30 19.70
N ARG A 455 -2.32 -21.57 19.49
CA ARG A 455 -2.86 -22.75 18.79
C ARG A 455 -3.12 -22.52 17.31
N THR A 456 -2.97 -21.31 16.78
CA THR A 456 -3.04 -20.96 15.35
C THR A 456 -2.06 -19.84 14.95
N ALA A 457 -1.83 -19.64 13.63
CA ALA A 457 -1.14 -18.45 13.13
C ALA A 457 -1.92 -17.15 13.46
N SER A 458 -3.25 -17.24 13.54
CA SER A 458 -4.12 -16.14 13.99
C SER A 458 -3.94 -15.85 15.48
N ASP A 459 -3.63 -16.85 16.31
CA ASP A 459 -3.37 -16.64 17.75
C ASP A 459 -1.98 -16.02 17.96
N LEU A 460 -1.00 -16.39 17.10
CA LEU A 460 0.28 -15.70 17.05
C LEU A 460 0.06 -14.26 16.58
N GLU A 461 -0.76 -14.04 15.55
CA GLU A 461 -1.12 -12.69 15.09
C GLU A 461 -1.82 -11.90 16.19
N GLU A 462 -2.84 -12.44 16.86
CA GLU A 462 -3.53 -11.83 18.01
C GLU A 462 -2.58 -11.55 19.18
N PHE A 463 -1.68 -12.48 19.52
CA PHE A 463 -0.67 -12.26 20.56
C PHE A 463 0.32 -11.17 20.19
N LEU A 464 0.79 -11.19 18.94
CA LEU A 464 1.59 -10.11 18.41
C LEU A 464 0.75 -8.83 18.55
N ASN A 465 -0.54 -8.85 18.23
CA ASN A 465 -1.38 -7.68 18.33
C ASN A 465 -1.57 -7.14 19.76
N GLU A 466 -1.74 -8.02 20.74
CA GLU A 466 -1.80 -7.69 22.17
C GLU A 466 -0.47 -7.13 22.70
N ASN A 467 0.65 -7.47 22.07
CA ASN A 467 1.98 -6.95 22.39
C ASN A 467 2.37 -5.76 21.51
N SER A 468 1.40 -4.94 21.11
CA SER A 468 1.49 -3.81 20.15
C SER A 468 2.68 -2.85 20.32
N GLN A 469 3.27 -2.79 21.50
CA GLN A 469 4.57 -2.13 21.76
C GLN A 469 5.73 -2.69 20.91
N TYR A 470 5.59 -3.89 20.32
CA TYR A 470 6.64 -4.56 19.55
C TYR A 470 6.17 -5.11 18.18
N THR A 471 4.92 -4.84 17.79
CA THR A 471 4.12 -5.50 16.73
C THR A 471 3.01 -4.61 16.21
N VAL A 472 2.72 -4.67 14.92
CA VAL A 472 1.50 -4.15 14.30
C VAL A 472 0.85 -5.38 13.67
N LEU A 473 -0.34 -5.81 14.08
CA LEU A 473 -1.63 -5.12 14.02
C LEU A 473 -2.13 -4.90 15.46
N SER A 474 -2.76 -3.83 15.89
CA SER A 474 -4.12 -3.43 15.70
C SER A 474 -4.14 -2.06 16.39
N SER A 475 -4.55 -1.07 15.63
CA SER A 475 -5.12 0.17 16.14
C SER A 475 -5.64 0.95 14.96
#